data_AF-A0A1C6RNJ7-F1
#
_entry.id   AF-A0A1C6RNJ7-F1
#
_cell.length_a   1.000
_cell.length_b   1.000
_cell.length_c   1.000
_cell.angle_alpha   90.00
_cell.angle_beta   90.00
_cell.angle_gamma   90.00
#
_symmetry.space_group_name_H-M   'P 1'
#
loop_
_entity.id
_entity.type
_entity.pdbx_description
1 polymer ?
#
loop_
_entity_poly.entity_id
_entity_poly.type
_entity_poly.pdbx_seq_one_letter_code
_entity_poly.pdbx_strand_id
1 'polypeptide(L)'
;MSDAGAGGRLGGELDGFRIGYVPAGVGDLVTDFATEWDDVRFVSRVWERETAEGAWVDLRVHVLRGDRLATLADLRDFLAGYHERDADDPSLAEFHVGDAAGLIGPSEAFWLVAPGVGIDVIANPEAADSQELATVAQAILPLAG
;
A
#
# COMPACT_ATOMS: atom_id res chain seq x y z
N MET A 1 8.78 27.55 -14.42
CA MET A 1 8.79 26.16 -14.90
C MET A 1 9.98 25.50 -14.24
N SER A 2 9.78 25.00 -13.02
CA SER A 2 10.84 24.35 -12.25
C SER A 2 10.81 22.87 -12.57
N ASP A 3 11.98 22.35 -12.87
CA ASP A 3 12.29 20.94 -13.04
C ASP A 3 12.14 20.25 -11.68
N ALA A 4 10.98 19.65 -11.42
CA ALA A 4 10.71 18.80 -10.26
C ALA A 4 10.45 17.37 -10.77
N GLY A 5 11.44 16.79 -11.43
CA GLY A 5 11.45 15.37 -11.78
C GLY A 5 12.39 14.59 -10.86
N ALA A 6 11.86 13.53 -10.23
CA ALA A 6 12.58 12.38 -9.64
C ALA A 6 13.24 12.52 -8.24
N GLY A 7 12.48 12.93 -7.22
CA GLY A 7 12.98 13.08 -5.83
C GLY A 7 12.65 11.96 -4.83
N GLY A 8 12.05 10.84 -5.24
CA GLY A 8 11.65 9.79 -4.29
C GLY A 8 12.82 9.01 -3.70
N ARG A 9 12.58 8.34 -2.57
CA ARG A 9 13.58 7.55 -1.83
C ARG A 9 13.23 6.07 -1.77
N LEU A 10 14.20 5.24 -1.37
CA LEU A 10 13.94 3.82 -1.11
C LEU A 10 13.13 3.67 0.18
N GLY A 11 12.13 2.78 0.15
CA GLY A 11 11.30 2.42 1.29
C GLY A 11 11.81 1.23 2.11
N GLY A 12 12.87 0.55 1.65
CA GLY A 12 13.49 -0.59 2.33
C GLY A 12 12.76 -1.92 2.09
N GLU A 13 13.00 -2.89 2.96
CA GLU A 13 12.40 -4.23 2.89
C GLU A 13 11.29 -4.39 3.93
N LEU A 14 10.24 -5.12 3.59
CA LEU A 14 9.08 -5.43 4.44
C LEU A 14 8.55 -6.82 4.09
N ASP A 15 8.66 -7.76 5.02
CA ASP A 15 8.05 -9.11 4.95
C ASP A 15 8.22 -9.86 3.61
N GLY A 16 9.44 -9.84 3.06
CA GLY A 16 9.76 -10.51 1.79
C GLY A 16 9.58 -9.65 0.55
N PHE A 17 9.25 -8.36 0.70
CA PHE A 17 9.10 -7.40 -0.39
C PHE A 17 10.07 -6.23 -0.22
N ARG A 18 10.57 -5.72 -1.34
CA ARG A 18 11.26 -4.43 -1.41
C ARG A 18 10.27 -3.34 -1.78
N ILE A 19 10.24 -2.27 -1.00
CA ILE A 19 9.51 -1.04 -1.30
C ILE A 19 10.49 -0.11 -2.02
N GLY A 20 10.43 -0.12 -3.35
CA GLY A 20 11.42 0.52 -4.21
C GLY A 20 11.29 2.03 -4.35
N TYR A 21 10.18 2.62 -3.93
CA TYR A 21 9.89 4.03 -4.10
C TYR A 21 8.98 4.54 -2.97
N VAL A 22 9.36 5.66 -2.38
CA VAL A 22 8.57 6.49 -1.48
C VAL A 22 8.59 7.90 -2.04
N PRO A 23 7.43 8.53 -2.30
CA PRO A 23 7.33 9.88 -2.83
C PRO A 23 8.08 10.91 -1.99
N ALA A 24 8.61 11.94 -2.63
CA ALA A 24 9.36 13.00 -1.94
C ALA A 24 8.50 13.80 -0.95
N GLY A 25 7.18 13.80 -1.15
CA GLY A 25 6.22 14.46 -0.27
C GLY A 25 5.97 13.71 1.04
N VAL A 26 6.34 12.44 1.16
CA VAL A 26 6.08 11.58 2.33
C VAL A 26 7.11 11.83 3.43
N GLY A 27 6.65 11.93 4.68
CA GLY A 27 7.48 12.16 5.85
C GLY A 27 8.57 11.10 6.12
N ASP A 28 9.50 11.47 7.00
CA ASP A 28 10.69 10.67 7.27
C ASP A 28 10.58 9.74 8.49
N LEU A 29 9.55 9.91 9.33
CA LEU A 29 9.32 9.01 10.45
C LEU A 29 8.77 7.69 9.92
N VAL A 30 9.38 6.58 10.33
CA VAL A 30 9.02 5.24 9.86
C VAL A 30 8.76 4.34 11.06
N THR A 31 7.59 3.70 11.06
CA THR A 31 7.20 2.73 12.10
C THR A 31 6.76 1.43 11.45
N ASP A 32 7.33 0.32 11.93
CA ASP A 32 6.93 -1.02 11.55
C ASP A 32 6.19 -1.72 12.69
N PHE A 33 5.14 -2.45 12.37
CA PHE A 33 4.41 -3.27 13.34
C PHE A 33 3.72 -4.45 12.67
N ALA A 34 3.37 -5.46 13.47
CA ALA A 34 2.60 -6.61 13.01
C ALA A 34 1.34 -6.78 13.87
N THR A 35 0.24 -7.11 13.21
CA THR A 35 -1.06 -7.36 13.84
C THR A 35 -1.73 -8.55 13.16
N GLU A 36 -2.81 -9.03 13.75
CA GLU A 36 -3.66 -10.08 13.18
C GLU A 36 -5.11 -9.65 13.30
N TRP A 37 -5.89 -9.86 12.23
CA TRP A 37 -7.33 -9.62 12.21
C TRP A 37 -7.99 -10.63 11.29
N ASP A 38 -9.02 -11.31 11.80
CA ASP A 38 -9.84 -12.27 11.04
C ASP A 38 -9.01 -13.34 10.29
N ASP A 39 -8.07 -13.94 11.03
CA ASP A 39 -7.09 -14.96 10.59
C ASP A 39 -6.10 -14.50 9.50
N VAL A 40 -5.95 -13.19 9.30
CA VAL A 40 -4.95 -12.61 8.40
C VAL A 40 -3.93 -11.84 9.21
N ARG A 41 -2.65 -12.19 9.00
CA ARG A 41 -1.50 -11.47 9.56
C ARG A 41 -1.17 -10.27 8.68
N PHE A 42 -0.94 -9.14 9.33
CA PHE A 42 -0.46 -7.91 8.73
C PHE A 42 0.99 -7.70 9.18
N VAL A 43 1.87 -7.43 8.23
CA VAL A 43 3.15 -6.76 8.52
C VAL A 43 3.11 -5.41 7.83
N SER A 44 3.18 -4.35 8.62
CA SER A 44 2.88 -2.99 8.18
C SER A 44 4.10 -2.10 8.34
N ARG A 45 4.31 -1.21 7.37
CA ARG A 45 5.19 -0.04 7.49
C ARG A 45 4.38 1.22 7.27
N VAL A 46 4.56 2.18 8.17
CA VAL A 46 3.90 3.49 8.12
C VAL A 46 4.96 4.57 8.03
N TRP A 47 4.73 5.53 7.15
CA TRP A 47 5.48 6.79 7.07
C TRP A 47 4.65 7.93 7.61
N GLU A 48 5.24 8.71 8.50
CA GLU A 48 4.59 9.82 9.18
C GLU A 48 5.40 11.11 9.07
N ARG A 49 4.70 12.24 9.14
CA ARG A 49 5.29 13.56 9.37
C ARG A 49 4.83 14.11 10.72
N GLU A 50 5.69 14.87 11.38
CA GLU A 50 5.25 15.71 12.48
C GLU A 50 4.56 16.97 11.94
N THR A 51 3.40 17.29 12.51
CA THR A 51 2.67 18.53 12.26
C THR A 51 2.46 19.28 13.57
N ALA A 52 2.02 20.53 13.50
CA ALA A 52 1.65 21.30 14.69
C ALA A 52 0.50 20.64 15.50
N GLU A 53 -0.27 19.76 14.86
CA GLU A 53 -1.45 19.09 15.42
C GLU A 53 -1.16 17.64 15.87
N GLY A 54 0.05 17.13 15.61
CA GLY A 54 0.46 15.77 15.92
C GLY A 54 1.10 15.04 14.74
N ALA A 55 1.33 13.73 14.89
CA ALA A 55 1.82 12.91 13.80
C ALA A 55 0.70 12.67 12.78
N TRP A 56 1.02 12.81 11.50
CA TRP A 56 0.12 12.53 10.39
C TRP A 56 0.67 11.41 9.53
N VAL A 57 -0.15 10.42 9.19
CA VAL A 57 0.22 9.29 8.34
C VAL A 57 0.13 9.68 6.87
N ASP A 58 1.25 9.61 6.18
CA ASP A 58 1.36 9.98 4.77
C ASP A 58 1.25 8.77 3.84
N LEU A 59 1.85 7.66 4.23
CA LEU A 59 1.89 6.43 3.44
C LEU A 59 1.87 5.23 4.38
N ARG A 60 1.14 4.19 3.98
CA ARG A 60 1.13 2.91 4.65
C ARG A 60 1.22 1.80 3.62
N VAL A 61 2.03 0.80 3.93
CA VAL A 61 2.10 -0.46 3.17
C VAL A 61 1.82 -1.61 4.12
N HIS A 62 0.88 -2.46 3.74
CA HIS A 62 0.57 -3.72 4.39
C HIS A 62 1.00 -4.89 3.51
N VAL A 63 1.71 -5.85 4.11
CA VAL A 63 1.84 -7.21 3.59
C VAL A 63 0.87 -8.09 4.36
N LEU A 64 -0.07 -8.70 3.64
CA LEU A 64 -1.16 -9.49 4.18
C LEU A 64 -0.90 -10.97 3.90
N ARG A 65 -1.03 -11.81 4.92
CA ARG A 65 -0.88 -13.27 4.79
C ARG A 65 -2.01 -14.01 5.50
N GLY A 66 -2.70 -14.88 4.77
CA GLY A 66 -3.73 -15.76 5.33
C GLY A 66 -4.51 -16.52 4.26
N ASP A 67 -4.88 -17.77 4.54
CA ASP A 67 -5.46 -18.70 3.56
C ASP A 67 -6.76 -18.21 2.92
N ARG A 68 -7.50 -17.31 3.60
CA ARG A 68 -8.72 -16.70 3.07
C ARG A 68 -8.48 -15.75 1.89
N LEU A 69 -7.26 -15.26 1.69
CA LEU A 69 -6.90 -14.33 0.61
C LEU A 69 -6.65 -15.10 -0.70
N ALA A 70 -7.62 -15.88 -1.16
CA ALA A 70 -7.44 -16.80 -2.29
C ALA A 70 -7.57 -16.10 -3.66
N THR A 71 -8.39 -15.05 -3.74
CA THR A 71 -8.65 -14.30 -4.96
C THR A 71 -8.62 -12.79 -4.72
N LEU A 72 -8.56 -12.00 -5.80
CA LEU A 72 -8.66 -10.53 -5.70
C LEU A 72 -10.00 -10.08 -5.09
N ALA A 73 -11.07 -10.82 -5.34
CA ALA A 73 -12.37 -10.56 -4.72
C ALA A 73 -12.33 -10.80 -3.20
N ASP A 74 -11.71 -11.91 -2.76
CA ASP A 74 -11.56 -12.19 -1.33
C ASP A 74 -10.70 -11.14 -0.62
N LEU A 75 -9.64 -10.66 -1.28
CA LEU A 75 -8.81 -9.56 -0.77
C LEU A 75 -9.61 -8.25 -0.66
N ARG A 76 -10.39 -7.90 -1.69
CA ARG A 76 -11.24 -6.71 -1.69
C ARG A 76 -12.26 -6.76 -0.56
N ASP A 77 -12.97 -7.87 -0.41
CA ASP A 77 -14.01 -8.04 0.61
C ASP A 77 -13.39 -8.04 2.03
N PHE A 78 -12.20 -8.63 2.17
CA PHE A 78 -11.43 -8.57 3.42
C PHE A 78 -11.02 -7.14 3.79
N LEU A 79 -10.44 -6.39 2.84
CA LEU A 79 -10.03 -4.99 3.06
C LEU A 79 -11.23 -4.08 3.33
N ALA A 80 -12.36 -4.33 2.67
CA ALA A 80 -13.60 -3.62 2.94
C ALA A 80 -14.06 -3.81 4.40
N GLY A 81 -14.01 -5.05 4.90
CA GLY A 81 -14.29 -5.35 6.30
C GLY A 81 -13.30 -4.71 7.28
N TYR A 82 -12.00 -4.79 6.97
CA TYR A 82 -10.94 -4.20 7.82
C TYR A 82 -11.00 -2.67 7.88
N HIS A 83 -11.29 -2.01 6.75
CA HIS A 83 -11.41 -0.55 6.67
C HIS A 83 -12.80 -0.02 7.03
N GLU A 84 -13.75 -0.89 7.41
CA GLU A 84 -15.16 -0.54 7.68
C GLU A 84 -15.80 0.26 6.51
N ARG A 85 -15.50 -0.14 5.26
CA ARG A 85 -15.97 0.50 4.02
C ARG A 85 -16.80 -0.44 3.16
N ASP A 86 -17.45 0.11 2.14
CA ASP A 86 -18.18 -0.67 1.13
C ASP A 86 -17.20 -1.43 0.22
N ALA A 87 -17.48 -2.71 -0.03
CA ALA A 87 -16.68 -3.57 -0.89
C ALA A 87 -16.89 -3.28 -2.39
N ASP A 88 -18.05 -2.74 -2.75
CA ASP A 88 -18.40 -2.38 -4.13
C ASP A 88 -18.19 -0.89 -4.41
N ASP A 89 -17.10 -0.33 -3.88
CA ASP A 89 -16.71 1.07 -4.11
C ASP A 89 -16.49 1.36 -5.60
N PRO A 90 -17.33 2.20 -6.24
CA PRO A 90 -17.24 2.50 -7.67
C PRO A 90 -16.03 3.35 -8.04
N SER A 91 -15.28 3.87 -7.06
CA SER A 91 -14.05 4.63 -7.29
C SER A 91 -12.83 3.74 -7.57
N LEU A 92 -12.93 2.44 -7.31
CA LEU A 92 -11.87 1.48 -7.61
C LEU A 92 -11.90 1.09 -9.09
N ALA A 93 -10.76 1.24 -9.75
CA ALA A 93 -10.54 0.82 -11.13
C ALA A 93 -9.57 -0.35 -11.19
N GLU A 94 -9.67 -1.16 -12.25
CA GLU A 94 -8.71 -2.23 -12.53
C GLU A 94 -7.29 -1.66 -12.70
N PHE A 95 -6.33 -2.34 -12.09
CA PHE A 95 -4.92 -1.96 -12.07
C PHE A 95 -4.05 -3.20 -12.15
N HIS A 96 -2.79 -3.04 -12.58
CA HIS A 96 -1.84 -4.14 -12.67
C HIS A 96 -0.50 -3.74 -12.05
N VAL A 97 0.06 -4.65 -11.25
CA VAL A 97 1.44 -4.58 -10.74
C VAL A 97 2.23 -5.72 -11.39
N GLY A 98 2.95 -5.39 -12.46
CA GLY A 98 3.49 -6.42 -13.35
C GLY A 98 2.36 -7.24 -13.97
N ASP A 99 2.39 -8.55 -13.76
CA ASP A 99 1.35 -9.48 -14.23
C ASP A 99 0.22 -9.70 -13.22
N ALA A 100 0.31 -9.13 -12.00
CA ALA A 100 -0.70 -9.31 -10.96
C ALA A 100 -1.85 -8.32 -11.13
N ALA A 101 -3.08 -8.84 -11.20
CA ALA A 101 -4.29 -8.04 -11.21
C ALA A 101 -4.56 -7.44 -9.81
N GLY A 102 -4.96 -6.17 -9.79
CA GLY A 102 -5.28 -5.41 -8.60
C GLY A 102 -6.35 -4.36 -8.86
N LEU A 103 -6.63 -3.58 -7.83
CA LEU A 103 -7.53 -2.44 -7.87
C LEU A 103 -6.81 -1.20 -7.33
N ILE A 104 -7.12 -0.04 -7.91
CA ILE A 104 -6.61 1.26 -7.48
C ILE A 104 -7.74 2.28 -7.42
N GLY A 105 -7.74 3.08 -6.37
CA GLY A 105 -8.59 4.25 -6.20
C GLY A 105 -7.76 5.52 -5.96
N PRO A 106 -8.40 6.60 -5.48
CA PRO A 106 -7.72 7.87 -5.23
C PRO A 106 -6.61 7.80 -4.16
N SER A 107 -6.74 6.92 -3.17
CA SER A 107 -5.86 6.86 -1.99
C SER A 107 -5.44 5.45 -1.59
N GLU A 108 -5.88 4.42 -2.32
CA GLU A 108 -5.62 3.01 -1.98
C GLU A 108 -5.33 2.21 -3.26
N ALA A 109 -4.32 1.34 -3.20
CA ALA A 109 -4.01 0.38 -4.24
C ALA A 109 -3.72 -0.97 -3.60
N PHE A 110 -4.40 -2.03 -4.05
CA PHE A 110 -4.18 -3.37 -3.52
C PHE A 110 -4.24 -4.44 -4.61
N TRP A 111 -3.49 -5.51 -4.40
CA TRP A 111 -3.42 -6.63 -5.33
C TRP A 111 -3.02 -7.92 -4.62
N LEU A 112 -3.33 -9.03 -5.27
CA LEU A 112 -2.91 -10.34 -4.82
C LEU A 112 -1.59 -10.73 -5.50
N VAL A 113 -0.54 -11.01 -4.71
CA VAL A 113 0.75 -11.47 -5.24
C VAL A 113 0.68 -12.96 -5.59
N ALA A 114 0.02 -13.74 -4.73
CA ALA A 114 -0.29 -15.15 -4.89
C ALA A 114 -1.46 -15.50 -3.95
N PRO A 115 -2.16 -16.64 -4.14
CA PRO A 115 -3.12 -17.11 -3.15
C PRO A 115 -2.51 -17.14 -1.74
N GLY A 116 -3.17 -16.46 -0.81
CA GLY A 116 -2.73 -16.29 0.58
C GLY A 116 -1.80 -15.12 0.85
N VAL A 117 -1.42 -14.32 -0.17
CA VAL A 117 -0.50 -13.17 -0.03
C VAL A 117 -1.02 -11.95 -0.80
N GLY A 118 -1.44 -10.92 -0.06
CA GLY A 118 -1.89 -9.65 -0.60
C GLY A 118 -0.97 -8.49 -0.21
N ILE A 119 -1.00 -7.42 -1.01
CA ILE A 119 -0.41 -6.12 -0.67
C ILE A 119 -1.51 -5.08 -0.69
N ASP A 120 -1.48 -4.18 0.28
CA ASP A 120 -2.32 -2.99 0.33
C ASP A 120 -1.45 -1.75 0.60
N VAL A 121 -1.67 -0.69 -0.19
CA VAL A 121 -0.93 0.57 -0.14
C VAL A 121 -1.94 1.71 0.01
N ILE A 122 -1.86 2.43 1.11
CA ILE A 122 -2.74 3.56 1.43
C ILE A 122 -1.90 4.83 1.48
N ALA A 123 -2.29 5.85 0.75
CA ALA A 123 -1.60 7.14 0.71
C ALA A 123 -2.55 8.29 1.06
N ASN A 124 -2.03 9.26 1.81
CA ASN A 124 -2.67 10.56 1.94
C ASN A 124 -2.56 11.32 0.60
N PRO A 125 -3.68 11.76 -0.01
CA PRO A 125 -3.67 12.52 -1.26
C PRO A 125 -2.88 13.84 -1.23
N GLU A 126 -2.65 14.42 -0.04
CA GLU A 126 -1.79 15.60 0.11
C GLU A 126 -0.30 15.28 0.04
N ALA A 127 0.08 14.02 0.33
CA ALA A 127 1.45 13.55 0.34
C ALA A 127 1.83 12.80 -0.94
N ALA A 128 0.87 12.12 -1.55
CA ALA A 128 1.04 11.41 -2.82
C ALA A 128 -0.28 11.37 -3.60
N ASP A 129 -0.24 11.83 -4.85
CA ASP A 129 -1.41 11.73 -5.73
C ASP A 129 -1.61 10.30 -6.28
N SER A 130 -2.66 10.09 -7.07
CA SER A 130 -2.97 8.77 -7.63
C SER A 130 -1.90 8.23 -8.59
N GLN A 131 -1.15 9.11 -9.27
CA GLN A 131 -0.04 8.69 -10.12
C GLN A 131 1.16 8.26 -9.28
N GLU A 132 1.44 8.98 -8.19
CA GLU A 132 2.48 8.59 -7.23
C GLU A 132 2.12 7.32 -6.47
N LEU A 133 0.85 7.11 -6.11
CA LEU A 133 0.35 5.87 -5.53
C LEU A 133 0.58 4.68 -6.47
N ALA A 134 0.22 4.82 -7.76
CA ALA A 134 0.50 3.80 -8.76
C ALA A 134 2.01 3.51 -8.88
N THR A 135 2.84 4.56 -8.80
CA THR A 135 4.31 4.43 -8.84
C THR A 135 4.85 3.69 -7.61
N VAL A 136 4.31 3.96 -6.42
CA VAL A 136 4.65 3.22 -5.18
C VAL A 136 4.31 1.75 -5.35
N ALA A 137 3.07 1.45 -5.76
CA ALA A 137 2.60 0.08 -5.94
C ALA A 137 3.47 -0.70 -6.93
N GLN A 138 3.80 -0.11 -8.08
CA GLN A 138 4.67 -0.73 -9.10
C GLN A 138 6.11 -0.93 -8.62
N ALA A 139 6.57 -0.14 -7.65
CA ALA A 139 7.90 -0.27 -7.08
C ALA A 139 8.00 -1.32 -5.97
N ILE A 140 6.87 -1.91 -5.54
CA ILE A 140 6.85 -3.00 -4.57
C ILE A 140 7.08 -4.32 -5.30
N LEU A 141 8.25 -4.92 -5.06
CA LEU A 141 8.68 -6.13 -5.74
C LEU A 141 9.06 -7.21 -4.73
N PRO A 142 8.77 -8.49 -5.00
CA PRO A 142 9.28 -9.59 -4.18
C PRO A 142 10.81 -9.53 -4.10
N LEU A 143 11.35 -9.81 -2.92
CA LEU A 143 12.78 -10.09 -2.80
C LEU A 143 13.05 -11.43 -3.47
N ALA A 144 14.08 -11.50 -4.32
CA ALA A 144 14.54 -12.77 -4.85
C ALA A 144 14.98 -13.65 -3.68
N GLY A 145 14.39 -14.84 -3.56
CA GLY A 145 14.80 -15.87 -2.60
C GLY A 145 16.11 -16.54 -2.97
#